data_AF-A0A819PJK5-F1
#
_entry.id   AF-A0A819PJK5-F1
#
_cell.length_a   1.000
_cell.length_b   1.000
_cell.length_c   1.000
_cell.angle_alpha   90.00
_cell.angle_beta   90.00
_cell.angle_gamma   90.00
#
_symmetry.space_group_name_H-M   'P 1'
#
loop_
_entity.id
_entity.type
_entity.pdbx_description
1 polymer ?
#
loop_
_entity_poly.entity_id
_entity_poly.type
_entity_poly.pdbx_seq_one_letter_code
_entity_poly.pdbx_strand_id
1 'polypeptide(L)'
;MSLESQDDLTAANNQLKQCRICLDNDNPNDIISPCLCSGGSAYVHRKCLNDWRSENAGRRKELEKYKKLSNVSANTMAANTNDGIAEN
;
A
#
# COMPACT_ATOMS: atom_id res chain seq x y z
N MET A 1 46.78 25.47 -10.41
CA MET A 1 46.74 24.40 -9.39
C MET A 1 45.29 23.97 -9.30
N SER A 2 44.97 22.89 -10.01
CA SER A 2 43.62 22.35 -10.14
C SER A 2 43.30 21.48 -8.94
N LEU A 3 42.23 21.79 -8.22
CA LEU A 3 41.52 20.87 -7.34
C LEU A 3 40.04 21.25 -7.37
N GLU A 4 39.37 20.92 -8.48
CA GLU A 4 37.92 20.77 -8.49
C GLU A 4 37.62 19.47 -7.73
N SER A 5 36.97 19.62 -6.58
CA SER A 5 36.65 18.52 -5.66
C SER A 5 35.81 17.46 -6.36
N GLN A 6 36.41 16.28 -6.54
CA GLN A 6 35.84 15.09 -7.17
C GLN A 6 34.89 14.33 -6.23
N ASP A 7 33.89 15.01 -5.67
CA ASP A 7 32.93 14.39 -4.75
C ASP A 7 31.47 14.53 -5.19
N ASP A 8 31.20 14.74 -6.49
CA ASP A 8 29.82 14.98 -7.00
C ASP A 8 29.36 14.06 -8.15
N LEU A 9 30.10 12.98 -8.46
CA LEU A 9 29.75 12.07 -9.57
C LEU A 9 29.40 10.63 -9.15
N THR A 10 29.63 10.24 -7.90
CA THR A 10 29.34 8.88 -7.40
C THR A 10 27.94 8.70 -6.80
N ALA A 11 27.17 9.79 -6.63
CA ALA A 11 25.80 9.73 -6.10
C ALA A 11 24.71 9.62 -7.18
N ALA A 12 25.05 9.75 -8.47
CA ALA A 12 24.04 9.93 -9.52
C ALA A 12 23.35 8.64 -10.01
N ASN A 13 23.92 7.44 -9.78
CA ASN A 13 23.40 6.20 -10.37
C ASN A 13 23.17 5.04 -9.41
N ASN A 14 23.51 5.20 -8.12
CA ASN A 14 23.00 4.31 -7.09
C ASN A 14 21.69 4.94 -6.60
N GLN A 15 20.61 4.75 -7.36
CA GLN A 15 19.26 5.11 -6.90
C GLN A 15 18.99 4.32 -5.63
N LEU A 16 19.33 4.89 -4.47
CA LEU A 16 19.08 4.33 -3.16
C LEU A 16 17.58 4.10 -3.08
N LYS A 17 17.19 2.83 -3.16
CA LYS A 17 15.79 2.42 -3.10
C LYS A 17 15.29 2.82 -1.71
N GLN A 18 14.46 3.86 -1.64
CA GLN A 18 13.91 4.38 -0.39
C GLN A 18 12.57 3.70 -0.11
N CYS A 19 12.36 3.24 1.12
CA CYS A 19 11.10 2.66 1.54
C CYS A 19 10.01 3.75 1.63
N ARG A 20 8.92 3.59 0.87
CA ARG A 20 7.82 4.58 0.84
C ARG A 20 7.00 4.68 2.14
N ILE A 21 7.21 3.77 3.10
CA ILE A 21 6.48 3.75 4.38
C ILE A 21 7.24 4.50 5.46
N CYS A 22 8.54 4.20 5.64
CA CYS A 22 9.36 4.84 6.68
C CYS A 22 10.26 5.97 6.16
N LEU A 23 10.30 6.19 4.83
CA LEU A 23 11.12 7.19 4.16
C LEU A 23 12.62 7.03 4.40
N ASP A 24 13.07 5.79 4.62
CA ASP A 24 14.46 5.45 4.89
C ASP A 24 15.03 4.51 3.81
N ASN A 25 16.35 4.48 3.66
CA ASN A 25 17.10 3.60 2.76
C ASN A 25 17.92 2.53 3.49
N ASP A 26 17.78 2.45 4.82
CA ASP A 26 18.36 1.40 5.66
C ASP A 26 18.01 -0.01 5.18
N ASN A 27 18.98 -0.94 5.21
CA ASN A 27 18.78 -2.34 4.81
C ASN A 27 18.30 -2.51 3.35
N PRO A 28 19.06 -2.05 2.35
CA PRO A 28 18.67 -2.14 0.94
C PRO A 28 18.47 -3.58 0.43
N ASN A 29 18.98 -4.60 1.14
CA ASN A 29 18.77 -6.02 0.83
C ASN A 29 17.34 -6.50 1.18
N ASP A 30 16.65 -5.83 2.10
CA ASP A 30 15.31 -6.20 2.59
C ASP A 30 14.18 -5.37 1.98
N ILE A 31 14.50 -4.59 0.95
CA ILE A 31 13.53 -3.82 0.19
C ILE A 31 12.94 -4.63 -0.96
N ILE A 32 11.63 -4.56 -1.14
CA ILE A 32 10.87 -5.28 -2.16
C ILE A 32 10.04 -4.32 -3.01
N SER A 33 9.62 -4.76 -4.19
CA SER A 33 8.60 -4.08 -5.01
C SER A 33 7.29 -4.87 -5.00
N PRO A 34 6.34 -4.56 -4.09
CA PRO A 34 5.10 -5.34 -3.95
C PRO A 34 4.03 -4.98 -5.00
N CYS A 35 4.28 -4.01 -5.87
CA CYS A 35 3.40 -3.57 -6.95
C CYS A 35 4.17 -3.30 -8.24
N LEU A 36 3.46 -3.16 -9.34
CA LEU A 36 4.00 -2.72 -10.64
C LEU A 36 4.23 -1.19 -10.71
N CYS A 37 4.21 -0.51 -9.56
CA CYS A 37 4.42 0.93 -9.50
C CYS A 37 5.84 1.26 -9.99
N SER A 38 5.99 2.38 -10.69
CA SER A 38 7.29 2.89 -11.14
C SER A 38 7.83 3.99 -10.21
N GLY A 39 9.14 4.24 -10.29
CA GLY A 39 9.82 5.29 -9.51
C GLY A 39 10.02 4.94 -8.03
N GLY A 40 10.32 5.95 -7.20
CA GLY A 40 10.66 5.76 -5.78
C GLY A 40 9.55 5.12 -4.94
N SER A 41 8.29 5.26 -5.36
CA SER A 41 7.14 4.65 -4.67
C SER A 41 6.98 3.14 -4.90
N ALA A 42 7.84 2.53 -5.72
CA ALA A 42 7.86 1.09 -5.93
C ALA A 42 8.40 0.32 -4.72
N TYR A 43 9.27 0.93 -3.92
CA TYR A 43 10.10 0.23 -2.95
C TYR A 43 9.57 0.29 -1.51
N VAL A 44 9.58 -0.85 -0.81
CA VAL A 44 9.10 -0.99 0.57
C VAL A 44 9.93 -2.02 1.33
N HIS A 45 10.31 -1.76 2.58
CA HIS A 45 10.90 -2.79 3.43
C HIS A 45 9.91 -3.90 3.74
N ARG A 46 10.35 -5.16 3.73
CA ARG A 46 9.51 -6.31 4.09
C ARG A 46 8.87 -6.15 5.47
N LYS A 47 9.65 -5.67 6.45
CA LYS A 47 9.16 -5.37 7.81
C LYS A 47 8.05 -4.31 7.79
N CYS A 48 8.30 -3.15 7.16
CA CYS A 48 7.31 -2.07 7.08
C CYS A 48 6.01 -2.52 6.40
N LEU A 49 6.08 -3.36 5.36
CA LEU A 49 4.89 -3.90 4.72
C LEU A 49 4.09 -4.83 5.65
N ASN A 50 4.78 -5.67 6.42
CA ASN A 50 4.15 -6.60 7.37
C ASN A 50 3.50 -5.85 8.55
N ASP A 51 4.19 -4.86 9.11
CA ASP A 51 3.68 -4.01 10.19
C ASP A 51 2.42 -3.27 9.73
N TRP A 52 2.48 -2.62 8.56
CA TRP A 52 1.34 -1.92 7.98
C TRP A 52 0.13 -2.84 7.78
N ARG A 53 0.33 -4.06 7.26
CA ARG A 53 -0.75 -5.06 7.11
C ARG A 53 -1.36 -5.46 8.46
N SER A 54 -0.53 -5.60 9.49
CA SER A 54 -0.95 -6.03 10.82
C SER A 54 -1.78 -4.96 11.53
N GLU A 55 -1.35 -3.69 11.47
CA GLU A 55 -2.11 -2.54 12.00
C GLU A 55 -3.48 -2.41 11.34
N ASN A 56 -3.55 -2.67 10.03
CA ASN A 56 -4.80 -2.61 9.28
C ASN A 56 -5.75 -3.78 9.58
N ALA A 57 -5.24 -4.96 9.94
CA ALA A 57 -6.05 -6.11 10.30
C ALA A 57 -6.85 -5.88 11.60
N GLY A 58 -6.29 -5.14 12.56
CA GLY A 58 -6.99 -4.75 13.79
C GLY A 58 -8.20 -3.86 13.53
N ARG A 59 -8.05 -2.88 12.63
CA ARG A 59 -9.14 -1.94 12.26
C ARG A 59 -10.36 -2.62 11.63
N ARG A 60 -10.15 -3.72 10.88
CA ARG A 60 -11.26 -4.49 10.28
C ARG A 60 -12.14 -5.20 11.33
N LYS A 61 -11.55 -5.65 12.44
CA LYS A 61 -12.30 -6.33 13.52
C LYS A 61 -13.14 -5.37 14.35
N GLU A 62 -12.68 -4.13 14.49
CA GLU A 62 -13.40 -3.11 15.24
C GLU A 62 -14.70 -2.67 14.54
N LEU A 63 -14.70 -2.56 13.21
CA LEU A 63 -15.92 -2.26 12.44
C LEU A 63 -17.02 -3.33 12.62
N GLU A 64 -16.65 -4.61 12.70
CA GLU A 64 -17.63 -5.70 12.94
C GLU A 64 -18.22 -5.66 14.36
N LYS A 65 -17.45 -5.19 15.35
CA LYS A 65 -17.94 -4.95 16.71
C LYS A 65 -19.01 -3.85 16.74
N TYR A 66 -18.79 -2.75 16.01
CA TYR A 66 -19.72 -1.62 15.98
C TYR A 66 -20.99 -1.89 15.14
N LYS A 67 -20.92 -2.70 14.08
CA LYS A 67 -22.12 -3.14 13.32
C LYS A 67 -23.10 -3.95 14.16
N LYS A 68 -22.61 -4.70 15.15
CA LYS A 68 -23.45 -5.48 16.07
C LYS A 68 -24.17 -4.62 17.12
N LEU A 69 -23.75 -3.36 17.30
CA LEU A 69 -24.37 -2.40 18.22
C LEU A 69 -25.41 -1.49 17.54
N SER A 70 -25.41 -1.40 16.21
CA SER A 70 -26.49 -0.76 15.46
C SER A 70 -27.56 -1.79 15.08
N ASN A 71 -28.66 -1.83 15.83
CA ASN A 71 -29.89 -2.55 15.46
C ASN A 71 -30.56 -1.94 14.22
N VAL A 72 -29.86 -1.80 13.10
CA VAL A 72 -30.52 -1.55 11.80
C VAL A 72 -30.95 -2.90 11.30
N SER A 73 -32.18 -3.26 11.67
CA SER A 73 -32.90 -4.39 11.12
C SER A 73 -32.72 -4.42 9.61
N ALA A 74 -32.29 -5.55 9.08
CA ALA A 74 -32.17 -5.82 7.65
C ALA A 74 -33.56 -5.86 6.98
N ASN A 75 -34.25 -4.74 6.94
CA ASN A 75 -35.41 -4.55 6.08
C ASN A 75 -34.94 -4.00 4.74
N THR A 76 -34.94 -4.89 3.75
CA THR A 76 -35.28 -4.63 2.33
C THR A 76 -34.27 -3.76 1.57
N MET A 77 -33.57 -4.28 0.55
CA MET A 77 -34.14 -4.62 -0.75
C MET A 77 -33.50 -5.89 -1.32
N ALA A 78 -34.34 -6.89 -1.58
CA ALA A 78 -33.99 -7.96 -2.50
C ALA A 78 -33.59 -7.34 -3.84
N ALA A 79 -32.48 -7.81 -4.41
CA ALA A 79 -32.14 -7.53 -5.78
C ALA A 79 -33.28 -8.04 -6.68
N ASN A 80 -34.10 -7.13 -7.21
CA ASN A 80 -34.96 -7.46 -8.33
C ASN A 80 -34.05 -7.53 -9.57
N THR A 81 -33.60 -8.73 -9.91
CA THR A 81 -33.09 -9.02 -11.24
C THR A 81 -34.27 -8.99 -12.21
N ASN A 82 -34.56 -7.81 -12.76
CA ASN A 82 -35.32 -7.72 -14.00
C ASN A 82 -34.31 -7.72 -15.16
N ASP A 83 -33.60 -8.84 -15.33
CA ASP A 83 -32.96 -9.17 -16.61
C ASP A 83 -33.99 -9.98 -17.40
N GLY A 84 -34.74 -9.26 -18.25
CA GLY A 84 -35.79 -9.83 -19.08
C GLY A 84 -36.18 -8.87 -20.19
N ILE A 85 -35.21 -8.50 -21.01
CA ILE A 85 -35.46 -7.91 -22.32
C ILE A 85 -35.94 -9.03 -23.25
N ALA A 86 -37.18 -8.85 -23.75
CA ALA A 86 -37.78 -9.30 -25.01
C ALA A 86 -37.63 -10.76 -25.48
N GLU A 87 -38.74 -11.39 -25.86
CA GLU A 87 -39.06 -11.66 -27.28
C GLU A 87 -40.37 -12.47 -27.45
N ASN A 88 -41.16 -12.03 -28.43
CA ASN A 88 -42.35 -12.62 -29.07
C ASN A 88 -43.72 -12.42 -28.41
#